data_AF-A0A0J1HIY9-F1
#
_entry.id   AF-A0A0J1HIY9-F1
#
_cell.length_a   1.000
_cell.length_b   1.000
_cell.length_c   1.000
_cell.angle_alpha   90.00
_cell.angle_beta   90.00
_cell.angle_gamma   90.00
#
_symmetry.space_group_name_H-M   'P 1'
#
loop_
_entity.id
_entity.type
_entity.pdbx_description
1 polymer ?
#
loop_
_entity_poly.entity_id
_entity_poly.type
_entity_poly.pdbx_seq_one_letter_code
_entity_poly.pdbx_strand_id
1 'polypeptide(L)' 'MSLSIYGIDLAKHSFSIYGEDEQGKALTHKTITRSKVLSTFTNIPPAIVALAAKKARII' A
#
# COMPACT_ATOMS: atom_id res chain seq x y z
N MET A 1 7.48 -2.25 19.41
CA MET A 1 6.64 -2.37 18.19
C MET A 1 6.76 -1.04 17.48
N SER A 2 7.35 -1.00 16.28
CA SER A 2 7.38 0.22 15.48
C SER A 2 6.14 0.24 14.60
N LEU A 3 5.27 1.23 14.80
CA LEU A 3 4.12 1.50 13.95
C LEU A 3 4.60 1.90 12.55
N SER A 4 4.13 1.20 11.53
CA SER A 4 4.36 1.60 10.14
C SER A 4 3.03 2.03 9.52
N ILE A 5 3.09 3.05 8.66
CA ILE A 5 1.93 3.55 7.93
C ILE A 5 2.16 3.27 6.45
N TYR A 6 1.17 2.67 5.80
CA TYR A 6 1.16 2.41 4.37
C TYR A 6 0.01 3.16 3.70
N GLY A 7 0.31 3.95 2.68
CA GLY A 7 -0.65 4.48 1.73
C GLY A 7 -0.79 3.55 0.53
N ILE A 8 -2.02 3.25 0.13
CA ILE A 8 -2.32 2.46 -1.07
C ILE A 8 -3.31 3.21 -1.99
N ASP A 9 -2.87 3.43 -3.23
CA ASP A 9 -3.68 4.03 -4.29
C ASP A 9 -4.25 2.94 -5.20
N LEU A 10 -5.58 2.92 -5.35
CA LEU A 10 -6.29 1.92 -6.13
C LEU A 10 -6.43 2.34 -7.60
N ALA A 11 -5.86 1.55 -8.51
CA ALA A 11 -6.24 1.52 -9.92
C ALA A 11 -6.87 0.16 -10.29
N LYS A 12 -7.34 0.01 -11.55
CA LYS A 12 -8.13 -1.16 -11.97
C LYS A 12 -7.38 -2.49 -11.83
N HIS A 13 -6.08 -2.50 -12.16
CA HIS A 13 -5.24 -3.70 -12.14
C HIS A 13 -3.89 -3.51 -11.43
N SER A 14 -3.57 -2.27 -11.05
CA SER A 14 -2.34 -1.86 -10.39
C SER A 14 -2.64 -1.11 -9.10
N PHE A 15 -1.72 -1.20 -8.15
CA PHE A 15 -1.81 -0.61 -6.82
C PHE A 15 -0.47 0.03 -6.52
N SER A 16 -0.44 1.34 -6.31
CA SER A 16 0.76 2.02 -5.84
C SER A 16 0.77 2.02 -4.32
N ILE A 17 1.87 1.52 -3.75
CA ILE A 17 2.06 1.43 -2.31
C ILE A 17 3.24 2.33 -1.94
N TYR A 18 3.00 3.17 -0.95
CA TYR A 18 4.03 3.90 -0.23
C TYR A 18 3.93 3.51 1.24
N GLY A 19 5.06 3.33 1.92
CA GLY A 19 5.05 3.05 3.35
C GLY A 19 6.26 3.61 4.07
N GLU A 20 6.04 4.02 5.31
CA GLU A 20 7.04 4.64 6.19
C GLU A 20 6.98 4.08 7.61
N ASP A 21 8.10 4.19 8.32
CA ASP A 21 8.15 3.91 9.76
C ASP A 21 7.76 5.14 10.60
N GLU A 22 7.78 5.00 11.93
CA GLU A 22 7.45 6.07 12.88
C GLU A 22 8.35 7.31 12.75
N GLN A 23 9.52 7.18 12.14
CA GLN A 23 10.48 8.27 11.93
C GLN A 23 10.32 8.92 10.55
N GLY A 24 9.32 8.49 9.77
CA GLY A 24 9.09 8.96 8.39
C GLY A 24 10.09 8.40 7.39
N LYS A 25 10.85 7.35 7.75
CA LYS A 25 11.77 6.71 6.81
C LYS A 25 10.96 5.81 5.86
N ALA A 26 11.14 6.05 4.56
CA ALA A 26 10.51 5.22 3.54
C ALA A 26 10.96 3.75 3.65
N LEU A 27 9.99 2.86 3.85
CA LEU A 27 10.16 1.40 3.87
C LEU A 27 9.91 0.81 2.49
N THR A 28 8.95 1.35 1.75
CA THR A 28 8.62 0.88 0.41
C THR A 28 7.99 1.98 -0.43
N HIS A 29 8.29 1.96 -1.73
CA HIS A 29 7.58 2.76 -2.72
C HIS A 29 7.57 1.98 -4.02
N LYS A 30 6.44 1.36 -4.37
CA LYS A 30 6.32 0.49 -5.55
C LYS A 30 4.89 0.38 -6.05
N THR A 31 4.74 0.18 -7.35
CA THR A 31 3.47 -0.20 -7.96
C THR A 31 3.45 -1.71 -8.20
N ILE A 32 2.40 -2.38 -7.74
CA ILE A 32 2.21 -3.83 -7.85
C ILE A 32 0.91 -4.16 -8.60
N THR A 33 0.80 -5.38 -9.12
CA THR A 33 -0.47 -5.89 -9.66
C THR A 33 -1.40 -6.33 -8.54
N ARG A 34 -2.70 -6.42 -8.83
CA ARG A 34 -3.71 -6.95 -7.88
C ARG A 34 -3.31 -8.28 -7.25
N SER A 35 -2.75 -9.19 -8.05
CA SER A 35 -2.32 -10.53 -7.61
C SER A 35 -1.17 -10.51 -6.59
N LYS A 36 -0.37 -9.44 -6.55
CA LYS A 36 0.79 -9.30 -5.67
C LYS A 36 0.48 -8.59 -4.36
N VAL A 37 -0.76 -8.12 -4.16
CA VAL A 37 -1.15 -7.37 -2.95
C VAL A 37 -0.98 -8.24 -1.72
N LEU A 38 -1.58 -9.43 -1.70
CA LEU A 38 -1.53 -10.32 -0.54
C LEU A 38 -0.08 -10.66 -0.17
N SER A 39 0.72 -11.13 -1.14
CA SER A 39 2.12 -11.50 -0.90
C SER A 39 3.01 -10.32 -0.48
N THR A 40 2.63 -9.09 -0.82
CA THR A 40 3.34 -7.88 -0.37
C THR A 40 3.10 -7.59 1.11
N PHE A 41 1.92 -7.90 1.64
CA PHE A 41 1.52 -7.57 3.01
C PHE A 41 1.54 -8.77 3.99
N THR A 42 1.75 -10.00 3.53
CA THR A 42 1.74 -11.20 4.42
C THR A 42 2.77 -11.14 5.55
N ASN A 43 3.93 -10.54 5.32
CA ASN A 43 5.07 -10.57 6.26
C ASN A 43 5.38 -9.22 6.91
N ILE A 44 4.46 -8.25 6.84
CA ILE A 44 4.65 -6.98 7.54
C ILE A 44 4.16 -7.10 8.99
N PRO A 45 4.85 -6.47 9.97
CA PRO A 45 4.31 -6.29 11.31
C PRO A 45 2.96 -5.55 11.28
N PRO A 46 2.18 -5.57 12.38
CA PRO A 46 0.96 -4.79 12.48
C PRO A 46 1.19 -3.33 12.07
N ALA A 47 0.39 -2.84 11.13
CA ALA A 47 0.56 -1.54 10.49
C ALA A 47 -0.79 -0.90 10.18
N ILE A 48 -0.80 0.42 10.02
CA ILE A 48 -1.96 1.17 9.56
C ILE A 48 -1.90 1.24 8.03
N VAL A 49 -2.98 0.86 7.37
CA VAL A 49 -3.10 0.97 5.90
C VAL A 49 -4.17 2.00 5.56
N ALA A 50 -3.74 3.15 5.03
CA ALA A 50 -4.61 4.18 4.49
C ALA A 50 -4.96 3.87 3.03
N LEU A 51 -6.24 3.62 2.76
CA LEU A 51 -6.76 3.29 1.44
C LEU A 51 -7.37 4.52 0.77
N ALA A 52 -6.83 4.91 -0.39
CA ALA A 52 -7.43 5.93 -1.24
C ALA A 52 -8.16 5.27 -2.42
N ALA A 53 -9.48 5.46 -2.50
CA ALA A 53 -10.30 5.00 -3.62
C ALA A 53 -10.56 6.15 -4.59
N LYS A 54 -10.26 5.92 -5.86
CA LYS A 54 -10.60 6.86 -6.95
C LYS A 54 -11.78 6.32 -7.73
N LYS A 55 -12.68 7.23 -8.15
CA LYS A 55 -13.81 6.87 -9.03
C LYS A 55 -13.26 6.49 -10.40
N ALA A 56 -13.34 5.21 -10.75
CA ALA A 56 -13.03 4.75 -12.10
C ALA A 56 -14.29 4.85 -12.97
N ARG A 57 -14.16 5.41 -14.17
CA ARG A 57 -15.22 5.36 -15.20
C ARG A 57 -15.11 4.01 -15.91
N ILE A 58 -16.13 3.18 -15.77
CA ILE A 58 -16.28 1.96 -16.58
C ILE A 58 -16.88 2.44 -17.91
N ILE A 59 -16.02 2.58 -18.92
CA ILE A 59 -16.45 2.70 -20.32
C ILE A 59 -16.52 1.30 -20.93
#